data_AF-A0A224XXY6-F1
#
_entry.id   AF-A0A224XXY6-F1
#
_cell.length_a   1.000
_cell.length_b   1.000
_cell.length_c   1.000
_cell.angle_alpha   90.00
_cell.angle_beta   90.00
_cell.angle_gamma   90.00
#
_symmetry.space_group_name_H-M   'P 1'
#
loop_
_entity.id
_entity.type
_entity.pdbx_description
1 polymer ?
#
loop_
_entity_poly.entity_id
_entity_poly.type
_entity_poly.pdbx_seq_one_letter_code
_entity_poly.pdbx_strand_id
1 'polypeptide(L)'
;MKMIFVVTFFGILTFAFADYSKIEKCQEHEPMSHFNNKKFLQGTWHVTNAKQGSNSTVCRRYKTSLKGSTVKLNGDGYYTFHKKSIFFRVRCSGQSGHKCGKFSLKCKQTAKETGIPAIEFDLEVTVLETDYNEFAVMYICVTLPPTLGSQIEDNFLVLHRDSSNTNDPDPRISTTLTQHNLSLEKLISRKGVNCPKPPKRNKKGKN
;
A
#
# COMPACT_ATOMS: atom_id res chain seq x y z
N MET A 1 24.88 -47.02 16.53
CA MET A 1 23.84 -45.97 16.46
C MET A 1 24.44 -44.79 15.70
N LYS A 2 23.92 -44.46 14.52
CA LYS A 2 24.35 -43.29 13.74
C LYS A 2 23.29 -42.20 13.93
N MET A 3 23.64 -41.18 14.71
CA MET A 3 22.79 -40.02 14.99
C MET A 3 22.77 -39.13 13.74
N ILE A 4 21.67 -39.17 12.99
CA ILE A 4 21.46 -38.27 11.86
C ILE A 4 21.01 -36.94 12.44
N PHE A 5 21.91 -35.96 12.49
CA PHE A 5 21.55 -34.57 12.75
C PHE A 5 20.75 -34.06 11.54
N VAL A 6 19.43 -34.04 11.69
CA VAL A 6 18.57 -33.29 10.77
C VAL A 6 18.79 -31.81 11.07
N VAL A 7 19.72 -31.19 10.34
CA VAL A 7 19.91 -29.74 10.35
C VAL A 7 18.76 -29.15 9.55
N THR A 8 17.67 -28.82 10.24
CA THR A 8 16.58 -28.06 9.66
C THR A 8 17.09 -26.64 9.44
N PHE A 9 17.56 -26.35 8.22
CA PHE A 9 17.72 -24.98 7.75
C PHE A 9 16.33 -24.35 7.72
N PHE A 10 15.91 -23.75 8.84
CA PHE A 10 14.95 -22.65 8.82
C PHE A 10 15.68 -21.49 8.12
N GLY A 11 15.68 -21.53 6.79
CA GLY A 11 15.99 -20.36 5.99
C GLY A 11 14.99 -19.29 6.40
N ILE A 12 15.41 -18.40 7.28
CA ILE A 12 14.63 -17.23 7.68
C ILE A 12 14.33 -16.54 6.35
N LEU A 13 13.06 -16.53 5.94
CA LEU A 13 12.59 -15.73 4.83
C LEU A 13 12.79 -14.27 5.25
N THR A 14 14.01 -13.78 5.09
CA THR A 14 14.34 -12.37 5.21
C THR A 14 13.80 -11.74 3.95
N PHE A 15 12.54 -11.33 4.02
CA PHE A 15 12.04 -10.38 3.08
C PHE A 15 12.86 -9.10 3.31
N ALA A 16 13.75 -8.79 2.37
CA ALA A 16 14.30 -7.44 2.25
C ALA A 16 13.16 -6.54 1.74
N PHE A 17 12.14 -6.33 2.58
CA PHE A 17 11.24 -5.21 2.44
C PHE A 17 12.11 -3.96 2.65
N ALA A 18 11.82 -2.90 1.89
CA ALA A 18 12.61 -1.68 1.83
C ALA A 18 12.88 -1.06 3.24
N ASP A 19 13.73 -0.04 3.32
CA ASP A 19 14.03 0.67 4.58
C ASP A 19 12.76 1.26 5.18
N TYR A 20 12.05 0.45 5.97
CA TYR A 20 10.95 0.86 6.81
C TYR A 20 11.47 0.97 8.25
N SER A 21 11.18 2.10 8.89
CA SER A 21 11.42 2.26 10.32
C SER A 21 10.58 1.25 11.09
N LYS A 22 11.19 0.43 11.94
CA LYS A 22 10.44 -0.47 12.82
C LYS A 22 9.59 0.34 13.78
N ILE A 23 8.28 0.10 13.79
CA ILE A 23 7.34 0.69 14.73
C ILE A 23 6.64 -0.42 15.54
N GLU A 24 6.28 -0.13 16.78
CA GLU A 24 5.66 -1.10 17.69
C GLU A 24 4.14 -1.17 17.53
N LYS A 25 3.52 -0.09 17.03
CA LYS A 25 2.08 0.02 16.80
C LYS A 25 1.78 1.02 15.69
N CYS A 26 0.63 0.85 15.07
CA CYS A 26 0.09 1.86 14.16
C CYS A 26 -0.13 3.17 14.91
N GLN A 27 0.33 4.27 14.31
CA GLN A 27 0.05 5.61 14.81
C GLN A 27 -1.40 5.98 14.57
N GLU A 28 -2.03 6.56 15.58
CA GLU A 28 -3.38 7.11 15.45
C GLU A 28 -3.29 8.51 14.83
N HIS A 29 -4.05 8.69 13.76
CA HIS A 29 -4.22 9.99 13.12
C HIS A 29 -5.70 10.32 13.03
N GLU A 30 -6.06 11.58 13.17
CA GLU A 30 -7.43 12.01 12.91
C GLU A 30 -7.69 12.05 11.41
N PRO A 31 -8.80 11.47 10.92
CA PRO A 31 -9.16 11.56 9.51
C PRO A 31 -9.63 12.99 9.18
N MET A 32 -9.62 13.33 7.90
CA MET A 32 -10.24 14.55 7.38
C MET A 32 -11.67 14.71 7.91
N SER A 33 -12.01 15.91 8.38
CA SER A 33 -13.38 16.21 8.82
C SER A 33 -14.37 16.14 7.65
N HIS A 34 -15.61 15.73 7.94
CA HIS A 34 -16.69 15.63 6.95
C HIS A 34 -16.34 14.77 5.71
N PHE A 35 -15.49 13.77 5.88
CA PHE A 35 -15.00 12.93 4.79
C PHE A 35 -16.11 12.18 4.05
N ASN A 36 -16.09 12.22 2.72
CA ASN A 36 -17.05 11.52 1.87
C ASN A 36 -16.49 10.20 1.31
N ASN A 37 -16.86 9.09 1.95
CA ASN A 37 -16.47 7.73 1.53
C ASN A 37 -16.81 7.42 0.07
N LYS A 38 -18.00 7.83 -0.41
CA LYS A 38 -18.46 7.52 -1.78
C LYS A 38 -17.57 8.18 -2.83
N LYS A 39 -17.23 9.46 -2.63
CA LYS A 39 -16.37 10.21 -3.54
C LYS A 39 -14.93 9.67 -3.56
N PHE A 40 -14.35 9.44 -2.38
CA PHE A 40 -12.97 8.94 -2.31
C PHE A 40 -12.82 7.52 -2.87
N LEU A 41 -13.77 6.63 -2.56
CA LEU A 41 -13.72 5.22 -2.96
C LEU A 41 -14.21 4.98 -4.41
N GLN A 42 -14.21 6.00 -5.25
CA GLN A 42 -14.50 5.90 -6.67
C GLN A 42 -13.20 5.98 -7.48
N GLY A 43 -12.98 5.05 -8.40
CA GLY A 43 -11.90 5.14 -9.39
C GLY A 43 -10.55 4.56 -8.95
N THR A 44 -9.46 5.18 -9.42
CA THR A 44 -8.08 4.76 -9.13
C THR A 44 -7.31 5.94 -8.55
N TRP A 45 -6.45 5.63 -7.59
CA TRP A 45 -5.45 6.54 -7.03
C TRP A 45 -4.06 6.02 -7.37
N HIS A 46 -3.15 6.92 -7.74
CA HIS A 46 -1.76 6.62 -8.02
C HIS A 46 -0.89 7.21 -6.92
N VAL A 47 -0.01 6.42 -6.32
CA VAL A 47 1.00 6.97 -5.41
C VAL A 47 1.93 7.85 -6.23
N THR A 48 2.19 9.05 -5.75
CA THR A 48 3.09 10.01 -6.40
C THR A 48 4.24 10.38 -5.48
N ASN A 49 4.01 10.47 -4.18
CA ASN A 49 5.08 10.58 -3.19
C ASN A 49 4.84 9.64 -2.01
N ALA A 50 5.91 9.15 -1.38
CA ALA A 50 5.86 8.25 -0.23
C ALA A 50 6.97 8.56 0.78
N LYS A 51 6.67 8.48 2.08
CA LYS A 51 7.65 8.66 3.16
C LYS A 51 8.70 7.54 3.16
N GLN A 52 8.26 6.29 3.00
CA GLN A 52 9.11 5.11 3.14
C GLN A 52 9.06 4.23 1.90
N GLY A 53 10.07 3.37 1.73
CA GLY A 53 10.08 2.33 0.72
C GLY A 53 11.04 2.60 -0.45
N SER A 54 10.56 2.39 -1.68
CA SER A 54 11.40 2.48 -2.89
C SER A 54 10.63 3.02 -4.10
N ASN A 55 11.28 3.08 -5.26
CA ASN A 55 10.62 3.39 -6.54
C ASN A 55 9.39 2.51 -6.80
N SER A 56 9.38 1.27 -6.33
CA SER A 56 8.22 0.39 -6.45
C SER A 56 7.02 0.85 -5.61
N THR A 57 7.25 1.52 -4.47
CA THR A 57 6.21 2.10 -3.61
C THR A 57 5.45 3.20 -4.34
N VAL A 58 6.16 4.14 -4.96
CA VAL A 58 5.55 5.22 -5.75
C VAL A 58 4.98 4.74 -7.09
N CYS A 59 5.23 3.49 -7.48
CA CYS A 59 4.56 2.87 -8.62
C CYS A 59 3.24 2.17 -8.27
N ARG A 60 2.89 2.06 -6.99
CA ARG A 60 1.63 1.46 -6.56
C ARG A 60 0.44 2.30 -7.03
N ARG A 61 -0.65 1.61 -7.34
CA ARG A 61 -1.95 2.21 -7.63
C ARG A 61 -3.03 1.49 -6.84
N TYR A 62 -3.95 2.24 -6.29
CA TYR A 62 -5.07 1.74 -5.52
C TYR A 62 -6.35 1.86 -6.32
N LYS A 63 -6.91 0.73 -6.73
CA LYS A 63 -8.26 0.68 -7.32
C LYS A 63 -9.27 0.58 -6.19
N THR A 64 -10.10 1.59 -6.05
CA THR A 64 -11.05 1.69 -4.95
C THR A 64 -12.47 1.42 -5.43
N SER A 65 -13.30 0.85 -4.57
CA SER A 65 -14.74 0.75 -4.81
C SER A 65 -15.51 0.67 -3.49
N LEU A 66 -16.68 1.29 -3.44
CA LEU A 66 -17.67 1.10 -2.39
C LEU A 66 -18.93 0.46 -2.98
N LYS A 67 -19.35 -0.70 -2.44
CA LYS A 67 -20.60 -1.38 -2.82
C LYS A 67 -21.41 -1.68 -1.56
N GLY A 68 -22.54 -1.00 -1.38
CA GLY A 68 -23.20 -0.96 -0.07
C GLY A 68 -22.23 -0.40 0.98
N SER A 69 -22.00 -1.15 2.06
CA SER A 69 -20.98 -0.86 3.06
C SER A 69 -19.62 -1.49 2.77
N THR A 70 -19.49 -2.31 1.72
CA THR A 70 -18.23 -3.03 1.45
C THR A 70 -17.24 -2.13 0.71
N VAL A 71 -16.11 -1.87 1.37
CA VAL A 71 -14.95 -1.13 0.85
C VAL A 71 -13.99 -2.10 0.18
N LYS A 72 -13.43 -1.71 -0.97
CA LYS A 72 -12.27 -2.38 -1.58
C LYS A 72 -11.17 -1.37 -1.88
N LEU A 73 -9.93 -1.75 -1.61
CA LEU A 73 -8.73 -0.96 -1.89
C LEU A 73 -7.63 -1.89 -2.45
N ASN A 74 -7.60 -2.03 -3.76
CA ASN A 74 -6.78 -3.04 -4.43
C ASN A 74 -5.45 -2.44 -4.90
N GLY A 75 -4.33 -2.88 -4.31
CA GLY A 75 -2.97 -2.36 -4.58
C GLY A 75 -2.11 -3.28 -5.44
N ASP A 76 -2.43 -3.43 -6.73
CA ASP A 76 -1.58 -4.24 -7.63
C ASP A 76 -0.26 -3.51 -7.95
N GLY A 77 0.88 -4.20 -7.87
CA GLY A 77 2.19 -3.57 -8.09
C GLY A 77 3.35 -4.56 -8.18
N TYR A 78 4.51 -4.05 -8.59
CA TYR A 78 5.77 -4.78 -8.53
C TYR A 78 6.43 -4.58 -7.16
N TYR A 79 7.05 -5.64 -6.64
CA TYR A 79 7.80 -5.61 -5.39
C TYR A 79 9.12 -6.33 -5.63
N THR A 80 10.19 -5.83 -5.00
CA THR A 80 11.48 -6.51 -5.02
C THR A 80 11.44 -7.67 -4.03
N PHE A 81 11.63 -8.89 -4.50
CA PHE A 81 11.71 -10.11 -3.69
C PHE A 81 12.95 -10.90 -4.13
N HIS A 82 13.88 -11.17 -3.20
CA HIS A 82 15.19 -11.77 -3.50
C HIS A 82 15.88 -11.16 -4.73
N LYS A 83 15.98 -9.83 -4.79
CA LYS A 83 16.56 -9.05 -5.91
C LYS A 83 15.85 -9.22 -7.26
N LYS A 84 14.68 -9.87 -7.31
CA LYS A 84 13.84 -9.99 -8.50
C LYS A 84 12.62 -9.10 -8.36
N SER A 85 12.25 -8.42 -9.45
CA SER A 85 11.01 -7.65 -9.52
C SER A 85 9.85 -8.61 -9.80
N ILE A 86 8.92 -8.74 -8.86
CA ILE A 86 7.79 -9.67 -8.93
C ILE A 86 6.49 -8.89 -8.88
N PHE A 87 5.56 -9.22 -9.78
CA PHE A 87 4.24 -8.61 -9.78
C PHE A 87 3.31 -9.30 -8.79
N PHE A 88 2.87 -8.55 -7.78
CA PHE A 88 1.90 -9.00 -6.81
C PHE A 88 0.52 -8.38 -7.07
N ARG A 89 -0.52 -9.19 -6.83
CA ARG A 89 -1.90 -8.75 -6.74
C ARG A 89 -2.29 -8.67 -5.28
N VAL A 90 -2.70 -7.48 -4.85
CA VAL A 90 -3.20 -7.23 -3.50
C VAL A 90 -4.70 -6.95 -3.58
N ARG A 91 -5.47 -7.72 -2.81
CA ARG A 91 -6.92 -7.60 -2.71
C ARG A 91 -7.27 -7.30 -1.27
N CYS A 92 -7.72 -6.08 -1.01
CA CYS A 92 -8.15 -5.67 0.32
C CYS A 92 -9.63 -5.37 0.34
N SER A 93 -10.30 -5.81 1.39
CA SER A 93 -11.70 -5.52 1.64
C SER A 93 -12.01 -5.38 3.11
N GLY A 94 -13.02 -4.58 3.40
CA GLY A 94 -13.55 -4.37 4.75
C GLY A 94 -14.92 -3.71 4.68
N GLN A 95 -15.46 -3.35 5.83
CA GLN A 95 -16.69 -2.57 5.92
C GLN A 95 -16.36 -1.10 6.15
N SER A 96 -17.12 -0.20 5.54
CA SER A 96 -17.08 1.23 5.86
C SER A 96 -17.60 1.38 7.29
N GLY A 97 -16.70 1.54 8.25
CA GLY A 97 -17.08 1.73 9.65
C GLY A 97 -17.82 3.05 9.88
N HIS A 98 -18.20 3.30 11.12
CA HIS A 98 -18.88 4.55 11.53
C HIS A 98 -17.95 5.77 11.46
N LYS A 99 -16.63 5.58 11.62
CA LYS A 99 -15.63 6.64 11.51
C LYS A 99 -15.32 6.90 10.03
N CYS A 100 -15.85 7.99 9.49
CA CYS A 100 -15.59 8.41 8.11
C CYS A 100 -14.08 8.68 7.92
N GLY A 101 -13.52 8.25 6.78
CA GLY A 101 -12.11 8.48 6.45
C GLY A 101 -11.11 7.50 7.08
N LYS A 102 -11.55 6.59 7.96
CA LYS A 102 -10.76 5.46 8.48
C LYS A 102 -11.28 4.14 7.92
N PHE A 103 -10.37 3.28 7.47
CA PHE A 103 -10.69 1.95 6.94
C PHE A 103 -9.77 0.89 7.55
N SER A 104 -10.38 -0.14 8.15
CA SER A 104 -9.68 -1.37 8.55
C SER A 104 -10.01 -2.45 7.53
N LEU A 105 -9.00 -2.92 6.81
CA LEU A 105 -9.15 -3.81 5.68
C LEU A 105 -8.34 -5.09 5.90
N LYS A 106 -8.94 -6.23 5.54
CA LYS A 106 -8.21 -7.49 5.41
C LYS A 106 -7.70 -7.62 3.98
N CYS A 107 -6.41 -7.88 3.84
CA CYS A 107 -5.73 -7.94 2.56
C CYS A 107 -5.18 -9.33 2.28
N LYS A 108 -5.21 -9.71 1.00
CA LYS A 108 -4.56 -10.91 0.48
C LYS A 108 -3.62 -10.54 -0.67
N GLN A 109 -2.35 -10.84 -0.51
CA GLN A 109 -1.30 -10.68 -1.50
C GLN A 109 -0.96 -12.01 -2.17
N THR A 110 -0.90 -12.01 -3.50
CA THR A 110 -0.61 -13.20 -4.30
C THR A 110 0.32 -12.87 -5.46
N ALA A 111 1.27 -13.75 -5.77
CA ALA A 111 2.07 -13.70 -6.99
C ALA A 111 1.79 -14.94 -7.85
N LYS A 112 0.99 -14.77 -8.90
CA LYS A 112 0.66 -15.87 -9.81
C LYS A 112 1.92 -16.40 -10.49
N GLU A 113 1.97 -17.71 -10.69
CA GLU A 113 3.01 -18.37 -11.52
C GLU A 113 4.44 -18.24 -10.97
N THR A 114 4.61 -17.90 -9.68
CA THR A 114 5.92 -17.76 -9.03
C THR A 114 6.20 -18.80 -7.95
N GLY A 115 5.21 -19.62 -7.57
CA GLY A 115 5.32 -20.54 -6.43
C GLY A 115 5.34 -19.85 -5.05
N ILE A 116 5.32 -18.51 -5.00
CA ILE A 116 5.32 -17.75 -3.75
C ILE A 116 3.95 -17.90 -3.06
N PRO A 117 3.93 -18.31 -1.77
CA PRO A 117 2.68 -18.47 -1.04
C PRO A 117 1.91 -17.15 -0.93
N ALA A 118 0.59 -17.27 -0.84
CA ALA A 118 -0.25 -16.12 -0.54
C ALA A 118 -0.01 -15.65 0.89
N ILE A 119 -0.02 -14.33 1.10
CA ILE A 119 0.12 -13.72 2.42
C ILE A 119 -1.17 -12.96 2.71
N GLU A 120 -1.69 -13.11 3.92
CA GLU A 120 -2.82 -12.34 4.42
C GLU A 120 -2.32 -11.40 5.52
N PHE A 121 -2.78 -10.15 5.50
CA PHE A 121 -2.35 -9.11 6.43
C PHE A 121 -3.49 -8.10 6.64
N ASP A 122 -3.42 -7.37 7.75
CA ASP A 122 -4.35 -6.30 8.05
C ASP A 122 -3.76 -4.96 7.58
N LEU A 123 -4.61 -4.11 7.00
CA LEU A 123 -4.28 -2.78 6.50
C LEU A 123 -5.23 -1.75 7.11
N GLU A 124 -4.66 -0.81 7.83
CA GLU A 124 -5.34 0.37 8.32
C GLU A 124 -5.03 1.55 7.40
N VAL A 125 -6.06 2.32 7.04
CA VAL A 125 -5.94 3.51 6.20
C VAL A 125 -6.65 4.66 6.90
N THR A 126 -5.97 5.79 7.01
CA THR A 126 -6.55 7.06 7.44
C THR A 126 -6.35 8.10 6.34
N VAL A 127 -7.44 8.62 5.78
CA VAL A 127 -7.38 9.71 4.80
C VAL A 127 -7.31 11.03 5.56
N LEU A 128 -6.18 11.73 5.42
CA LEU A 128 -5.84 12.93 6.18
C LEU A 128 -6.38 14.18 5.48
N GLU A 129 -6.33 14.20 4.14
CA GLU A 129 -6.81 15.32 3.32
C GLU A 129 -7.10 14.82 1.90
N THR A 130 -8.13 15.36 1.25
CA THR A 130 -8.42 15.10 -0.17
C THR A 130 -9.42 16.11 -0.72
N ASP A 131 -9.23 16.49 -1.98
CA ASP A 131 -10.24 17.20 -2.76
C ASP A 131 -11.18 16.25 -3.53
N TYR A 132 -10.97 14.95 -3.38
CA TYR A 132 -11.61 13.81 -4.06
C TYR A 132 -11.29 13.65 -5.55
N ASN A 133 -10.91 14.73 -6.24
CA ASN A 133 -10.86 14.82 -7.69
C ASN A 133 -9.43 14.78 -8.23
N GLU A 134 -8.46 15.33 -7.52
CA GLU A 134 -7.10 15.46 -8.01
C GLU A 134 -6.12 14.77 -7.09
N PHE A 135 -6.18 15.03 -5.78
CA PHE A 135 -5.20 14.52 -4.81
C PHE A 135 -5.81 13.94 -3.55
N ALA A 136 -5.00 13.15 -2.84
CA ALA A 136 -5.26 12.72 -1.49
C ALA A 136 -3.94 12.56 -0.71
N VAL A 137 -3.95 12.91 0.57
CA VAL A 137 -2.91 12.56 1.53
C VAL A 137 -3.48 11.50 2.46
N MET A 138 -2.85 10.34 2.54
CA MET A 138 -3.29 9.27 3.44
C MET A 138 -2.13 8.65 4.20
N TYR A 139 -2.40 8.29 5.45
CA TYR A 139 -1.57 7.40 6.24
C TYR A 139 -2.06 5.97 6.05
N ILE A 140 -1.12 5.03 5.87
CA ILE A 140 -1.39 3.60 5.88
C ILE A 140 -0.53 2.91 6.93
N CYS A 141 -1.07 1.86 7.54
CA CYS A 141 -0.34 0.98 8.43
C CYS A 141 -0.69 -0.48 8.14
N VAL A 142 0.33 -1.32 8.03
CA VAL A 142 0.21 -2.74 7.70
C VAL A 142 0.69 -3.55 8.90
N THR A 143 -0.11 -4.51 9.32
CA THR A 143 0.28 -5.52 10.31
C THR A 143 0.46 -6.84 9.58
N LEU A 144 1.71 -7.28 9.47
CA LEU A 144 2.06 -8.56 8.85
C LEU A 144 1.63 -9.74 9.74
N PRO A 145 1.37 -10.93 9.17
CA PRO A 145 0.95 -12.08 9.95
C PRO A 145 2.07 -12.59 10.89
N PRO A 146 1.73 -13.38 11.93
CA PRO A 146 2.71 -13.96 12.85
C PRO A 146 3.81 -14.78 12.17
N THR A 147 3.49 -15.42 11.04
CA THR A 147 4.46 -16.17 10.22
C THR A 147 5.58 -15.31 9.64
N LEU A 148 5.40 -13.99 9.60
CA LEU A 148 6.39 -12.98 9.21
C LEU A 148 6.86 -12.14 10.40
N GLY A 149 6.64 -12.62 11.63
CA GLY A 149 7.10 -11.97 12.86
C GLY A 149 6.23 -10.80 13.34
N SER A 150 4.98 -10.71 12.87
CA SER A 150 4.03 -9.66 13.28
C SER A 150 4.56 -8.23 13.12
N GLN A 151 5.43 -8.01 12.12
CA GLN A 151 6.02 -6.70 11.88
C GLN A 151 4.95 -5.70 11.46
N ILE A 152 5.12 -4.45 11.89
CA ILE A 152 4.26 -3.34 11.54
C ILE A 152 5.03 -2.36 10.68
N GLU A 153 4.45 -1.99 9.55
CA GLU A 153 5.01 -1.03 8.59
C GLU A 153 4.01 0.09 8.32
N ASP A 154 4.46 1.35 8.39
CA ASP A 154 3.63 2.53 8.10
C ASP A 154 4.15 3.33 6.91
N ASN A 155 3.26 4.11 6.29
CA ASN A 155 3.66 5.07 5.28
C ASN A 155 2.69 6.25 5.20
N PHE A 156 3.23 7.44 4.93
CA PHE A 156 2.48 8.59 4.46
C PHE A 156 2.58 8.65 2.94
N LEU A 157 1.43 8.70 2.29
CA LEU A 157 1.32 8.66 0.83
C LEU A 157 0.62 9.91 0.33
N VAL A 158 1.22 10.54 -0.68
CA VAL A 158 0.54 11.52 -1.53
C VAL A 158 0.09 10.79 -2.78
N LEU A 159 -1.21 10.87 -3.04
CA LEU A 159 -1.88 10.20 -4.14
C LEU A 159 -2.44 11.23 -5.11
N HIS A 160 -2.45 10.89 -6.39
CA HIS A 160 -3.17 11.66 -7.40
C HIS A 160 -4.04 10.76 -8.28
N ARG A 161 -5.10 11.34 -8.86
CA ARG A 161 -5.87 10.66 -9.92
C ARG A 161 -5.07 10.49 -11.19
N ASP A 162 -4.32 11.53 -11.57
CA ASP A 162 -3.32 11.44 -12.63
C ASP A 162 -1.94 11.11 -12.05
N SER A 163 -1.37 10.00 -12.50
CA SER A 163 -0.03 9.55 -12.10
C SER A 163 1.12 10.44 -12.59
N SER A 164 0.86 11.36 -13.53
CA SER A 164 1.87 12.30 -14.03
C SER A 164 2.05 13.51 -13.10
N ASN A 165 1.07 13.80 -12.25
CA ASN A 165 1.10 14.92 -11.31
C ASN A 165 2.03 14.62 -10.13
N THR A 166 3.31 14.95 -10.28
CA THR A 166 4.36 14.65 -9.29
C THR A 166 4.85 15.87 -8.53
N ASN A 167 4.39 17.08 -8.90
CA ASN A 167 4.72 18.35 -8.24
C ASN A 167 3.46 19.19 -8.12
N ASP A 168 2.45 18.66 -7.43
CA ASP A 168 1.19 19.37 -7.21
C ASP A 168 1.40 20.56 -6.26
N PRO A 169 1.06 21.80 -6.68
CA PRO A 169 1.25 22.99 -5.85
C PRO A 169 0.12 23.22 -4.83
N ASP A 170 -0.89 22.34 -4.71
CA ASP A 170 -1.98 22.53 -3.75
C ASP A 170 -1.42 22.65 -2.32
N PRO A 171 -1.61 23.80 -1.65
CA PRO A 171 -1.00 24.06 -0.36
C PRO A 171 -1.50 23.11 0.73
N ARG A 172 -2.68 22.50 0.56
CA ARG A 172 -3.24 21.52 1.51
C ARG A 172 -2.33 20.32 1.64
N ILE A 173 -1.70 19.86 0.56
CA ILE A 173 -0.74 18.73 0.61
C ILE A 173 0.42 19.06 1.55
N SER A 174 1.07 20.20 1.32
CA SER A 174 2.22 20.63 2.13
C SER A 174 1.83 20.93 3.59
N THR A 175 0.66 21.53 3.80
CA THR A 175 0.12 21.85 5.13
C THR A 175 -0.14 20.57 5.93
N THR A 176 -0.84 19.60 5.35
CA THR A 176 -1.10 18.30 6.00
C THR A 176 0.20 17.56 6.31
N LEU A 177 1.16 17.51 5.37
CA LEU A 177 2.45 16.86 5.63
C LEU A 177 3.22 17.53 6.77
N THR A 178 3.22 18.86 6.84
CA THR A 178 3.92 19.63 7.88
C THR A 178 3.34 19.35 9.27
N GLN A 179 2.02 19.17 9.39
CA GLN A 179 1.37 18.76 10.66
C GLN A 179 1.89 17.41 11.19
N HIS A 180 2.47 16.59 10.32
CA HIS A 180 3.08 15.30 10.65
C HIS A 180 4.61 15.33 10.64
N ASN A 181 5.23 16.52 10.68
CA ASN A 181 6.68 16.73 10.61
C ASN A 181 7.32 16.16 9.33
N LEU A 182 6.57 16.17 8.22
CA LEU A 182 7.03 15.75 6.90
C LEU A 182 7.11 16.95 5.96
N SER A 183 7.98 16.84 4.95
CA SER A 183 8.03 17.78 3.83
C SER A 183 7.92 17.02 2.51
N LEU A 184 7.14 17.55 1.57
CA LEU A 184 6.91 16.95 0.26
C LEU A 184 8.22 16.68 -0.49
N GLU A 185 9.17 17.61 -0.40
CA GLU A 185 10.47 17.54 -1.08
C GLU A 185 11.39 16.43 -0.55
N LYS A 186 11.14 15.94 0.68
CA LYS A 186 11.90 14.86 1.33
C LYS A 186 11.27 13.49 1.10
N LEU A 187 10.07 13.44 0.53
CA LEU A 187 9.41 12.18 0.20
C LEU A 187 10.03 11.57 -1.06
N ILE A 188 10.01 10.25 -1.14
CA ILE A 188 10.33 9.52 -2.36
C ILE A 188 9.32 9.92 -3.42
N SER A 189 9.78 10.49 -4.53
CA SER A 189 8.91 10.95 -5.61
C SER A 189 8.83 9.96 -6.76
N ARG A 190 7.66 9.89 -7.39
CA ARG A 190 7.43 9.20 -8.68
C ARG A 190 8.09 9.92 -9.85
N LYS A 191 8.48 11.20 -9.69
CA LYS A 191 9.12 11.98 -10.74
C LYS A 191 10.36 11.24 -11.27
N GLY A 192 10.41 11.01 -12.59
CA GLY A 192 11.51 10.28 -13.23
C GLY A 192 11.51 8.76 -13.00
N VAL A 193 10.55 8.20 -12.27
CA VAL A 193 10.44 6.75 -12.05
C VAL A 193 9.65 6.09 -13.17
N ASN A 194 10.26 5.14 -13.86
CA ASN A 194 9.56 4.30 -14.84
C ASN A 194 8.74 3.21 -14.12
N CYS A 195 7.42 3.37 -14.08
CA CYS A 195 6.52 2.41 -13.45
C CYS A 195 6.04 1.33 -14.44
N PRO A 196 6.43 0.06 -14.26
CA PRO A 196 6.09 -0.99 -15.22
C PRO A 196 4.59 -1.26 -15.28
N LYS A 197 4.09 -1.57 -16.48
CA LYS A 197 2.70 -1.97 -16.68
C LYS A 197 2.45 -3.36 -16.08
N PRO A 198 1.25 -3.62 -15.54
CA PRO A 198 0.87 -4.95 -15.09
C PRO A 198 1.03 -5.99 -16.22
N PRO A 199 1.39 -7.25 -15.89
CA PRO A 199 1.40 -8.33 -16.85
C PRO A 199 0.03 -8.47 -17.54
N LYS A 200 0.03 -8.68 -18.86
CA LYS A 200 -1.20 -8.97 -19.61
C LYS A 200 -1.81 -10.25 -19.01
N ARG A 201 -3.11 -10.22 -18.72
CA ARG A 201 -3.82 -11.47 -18.37
C ARG A 201 -3.82 -12.32 -19.65
N ASN A 202 -3.12 -13.46 -19.63
CA ASN A 202 -3.37 -14.50 -20.61
C ASN A 202 -4.86 -14.85 -20.50
N LYS A 203 -5.65 -14.48 -21.51
CA LYS A 203 -6.99 -15.01 -21.69
C LYS A 203 -6.78 -16.48 -22.01
N LYS A 204 -6.72 -17.36 -21.00
CA LYS A 204 -6.88 -18.80 -21.25
C LYS A 204 -8.24 -18.92 -21.95
N GLY A 205 -8.20 -19.44 -23.18
CA GLY A 205 -9.35 -19.59 -24.04
C GLY A 205 -10.50 -20.24 -23.29
N LYS A 206 -11.67 -19.63 -23.41
CA LYS A 206 -12.91 -20.41 -23.33
C LYS A 206 -12.91 -21.25 -24.61
N ASN A 207 -12.39 -22.47 -24.53
CA ASN A 207 -12.82 -23.56 -25.39
C ASN A 207 -13.85 -24.34 -24.60
#